data_AF-A0A3N2KRH5-F1
#
_entry.id   AF-A0A3N2KRH5-F1
#
_cell.length_a   1.000
_cell.length_b   1.000
_cell.length_c   1.000
_cell.angle_alpha   90.00
_cell.angle_beta   90.00
_cell.angle_gamma   90.00
#
_symmetry.space_group_name_H-M   'P 1'
#
loop_
_entity.id
_entity.type
_entity.pdbx_description
1 polymer ?
#
loop_
_entity_poly.entity_id
_entity_poly.type
_entity_poly.pdbx_seq_one_letter_code
_entity_poly.pdbx_strand_id
1 'polypeptide(L)'
;MKICFNNNYYMQHDSDRVVLSATPFAKEKGVRWFSMIHPFYAMLFSLISTPKEKKEAIMAISYFFSISKEKAEKLIEPFINNDEHKSAIYEGIKSFFPKDVIVQAEEIYDYEEYEPKQFIFKNVDTEFRRMKLAPYSILLIINNNDSVKFEVVQPRLSR
;
A
#
# COMPACT_ATOMS: atom_id res chain seq x y z
N MET A 1 4.24 17.76 -14.39
CA MET A 1 4.99 16.75 -13.61
C MET A 1 4.04 15.60 -13.41
N LYS A 2 4.46 14.43 -13.88
CA LYS A 2 3.67 13.22 -13.74
C LYS A 2 3.98 12.58 -12.39
N ILE A 3 2.95 12.09 -11.75
CA ILE A 3 3.05 11.36 -10.49
C ILE A 3 2.39 10.00 -10.65
N CYS A 4 2.88 9.03 -9.90
CA CYS A 4 2.21 7.75 -9.72
C CYS A 4 2.54 7.14 -8.35
N PHE A 5 1.71 6.18 -7.95
CA PHE A 5 1.97 5.31 -6.84
C PHE A 5 3.28 4.52 -7.09
N ASN A 6 4.11 4.45 -6.05
CA ASN A 6 5.44 3.87 -6.17
C ASN A 6 5.38 2.34 -6.30
N ASN A 7 5.92 1.82 -7.40
CA ASN A 7 5.95 0.39 -7.71
C ASN A 7 6.90 -0.43 -6.81
N ASN A 8 7.64 0.20 -5.90
CA ASN A 8 8.31 -0.48 -4.79
C ASN A 8 7.32 -1.02 -3.75
N TYR A 9 6.05 -0.62 -3.82
CA TYR A 9 4.98 -1.11 -2.98
C TYR A 9 3.84 -1.68 -3.83
N TYR A 10 3.06 -2.58 -3.24
CA TYR A 10 1.83 -3.09 -3.82
C TYR A 10 0.74 -3.14 -2.75
N MET A 11 -0.51 -3.09 -3.20
CA MET A 11 -1.69 -3.18 -2.36
C MET A 11 -2.35 -4.54 -2.57
N GLN A 12 -2.57 -5.29 -1.49
CA GLN A 12 -3.23 -6.59 -1.54
C GLN A 12 -4.47 -6.62 -0.64
N HIS A 13 -5.48 -7.38 -1.06
CA HIS A 13 -6.66 -7.65 -0.27
C HIS A 13 -6.35 -8.67 0.84
N ASP A 14 -6.71 -8.33 2.08
CA ASP A 14 -6.76 -9.27 3.20
C ASP A 14 -8.17 -9.27 3.80
N SER A 15 -9.04 -10.15 3.27
CA SER A 15 -10.45 -10.23 3.66
C SER A 15 -11.18 -8.90 3.46
N ASP A 16 -11.34 -8.11 4.53
CA ASP A 16 -12.01 -6.82 4.61
C ASP A 16 -11.03 -5.65 4.82
N ARG A 17 -9.75 -5.91 4.56
CA ARG A 17 -8.64 -4.96 4.76
C ARG A 17 -7.81 -4.81 3.51
N VAL A 18 -7.04 -3.72 3.48
CA VAL A 18 -5.97 -3.53 2.49
C VAL A 18 -4.62 -3.54 3.20
N VAL A 19 -3.72 -4.37 2.70
CA VAL A 19 -2.34 -4.41 3.16
C VAL A 19 -1.47 -3.70 2.12
N LEU A 20 -0.67 -2.76 2.59
CA LEU A 20 0.40 -2.12 1.83
C LEU A 20 1.72 -2.83 2.15
N SER A 21 2.37 -3.39 1.14
CA SER A 21 3.61 -4.17 1.32
C SER A 21 4.67 -3.75 0.32
N ALA A 22 5.94 -3.81 0.74
CA ALA A 22 7.06 -3.69 -0.17
C ALA A 22 7.08 -4.90 -1.12
N THR A 23 7.24 -4.66 -2.43
CA THR A 23 7.42 -5.75 -3.40
C THR A 23 8.79 -6.41 -3.20
N PRO A 24 8.89 -7.75 -3.34
CA PRO A 24 10.19 -8.42 -3.39
C PRO A 24 11.06 -7.95 -4.56
N PHE A 25 10.46 -7.30 -5.56
CA PHE A 25 11.12 -6.74 -6.74
C PHE A 25 11.39 -5.24 -6.62
N ALA A 26 11.33 -4.66 -5.40
CA ALA A 26 11.61 -3.25 -5.19
C ALA A 26 12.99 -2.88 -5.75
N LYS A 27 13.05 -1.75 -6.48
CA LYS A 27 14.29 -1.26 -7.08
C LYS A 27 15.33 -0.91 -6.01
N GLU A 28 14.87 -0.32 -4.91
CA GLU A 28 15.71 -0.03 -3.76
C GLU A 28 15.92 -1.33 -2.95
N LYS A 29 17.17 -1.80 -2.91
CA LYS A 29 17.52 -3.01 -2.17
C LYS A 29 17.26 -2.81 -0.67
N GLY A 30 16.53 -3.75 -0.07
CA GLY A 30 16.30 -3.77 1.37
C GLY A 30 15.06 -3.00 1.84
N VAL A 31 14.26 -2.44 0.93
CA VAL A 31 12.94 -1.90 1.29
C VAL A 31 12.10 -3.02 1.89
N ARG A 32 11.70 -2.83 3.15
CA ARG A 32 10.80 -3.72 3.87
C ARG A 32 9.70 -2.86 4.46
N TRP A 33 8.48 -3.09 4.00
CA TRP A 33 7.31 -2.42 4.52
C TRP A 33 6.14 -3.39 4.59
N PHE A 34 5.37 -3.27 5.67
CA PHE A 34 4.12 -3.98 5.87
C PHE A 34 3.22 -3.15 6.78
N SER A 35 2.09 -2.70 6.28
CA SER A 35 1.07 -2.02 7.08
C SER A 35 -0.33 -2.35 6.60
N MET A 36 -1.29 -2.29 7.52
CA MET A 36 -2.71 -2.24 7.18
C MET A 36 -3.09 -0.78 6.96
N ILE A 37 -3.77 -0.51 5.85
CA ILE A 37 -4.24 0.83 5.49
C ILE A 37 -5.76 0.82 5.36
N HIS A 38 -6.37 1.94 5.70
CA HIS A 38 -7.80 2.14 5.49
C HIS A 38 -8.10 2.07 3.97
N PRO A 39 -9.19 1.39 3.54
CA PRO A 39 -9.54 1.27 2.13
C PRO A 39 -9.68 2.61 1.39
N PHE A 40 -10.06 3.67 2.12
CA PHE A 40 -10.01 5.06 1.62
C PHE A 40 -8.67 5.41 0.97
N TYR A 41 -7.55 5.12 1.62
CA TYR A 41 -6.22 5.41 1.08
C TYR A 41 -5.87 4.50 -0.09
N ALA A 42 -6.31 3.24 -0.06
CA ALA A 42 -6.12 2.34 -1.19
C ALA A 42 -6.87 2.82 -2.44
N MET A 43 -8.11 3.29 -2.28
CA MET A 43 -8.87 3.94 -3.35
C MET A 43 -8.15 5.21 -3.82
N LEU A 44 -7.66 6.05 -2.91
CA LEU A 44 -6.91 7.26 -3.23
C LEU A 44 -5.68 6.94 -4.11
N PHE A 45 -4.88 5.94 -3.73
CA PHE A 45 -3.68 5.55 -4.46
C PHE A 45 -4.00 4.84 -5.77
N SER A 46 -5.11 4.08 -5.84
CA SER A 46 -5.54 3.43 -7.08
C SER A 46 -5.83 4.42 -8.20
N LEU A 47 -6.37 5.61 -7.88
CA LEU A 47 -6.63 6.69 -8.84
C LEU A 47 -5.35 7.26 -9.49
N ILE A 48 -4.20 6.99 -8.89
CA ILE A 48 -2.86 7.41 -9.33
C ILE A 48 -1.92 6.22 -9.47
N SER A 49 -2.47 5.01 -9.65
CA SER A 49 -1.70 3.78 -9.84
C SER A 49 -0.86 3.81 -11.12
N THR A 50 -1.36 4.51 -12.15
CA THR A 50 -0.65 4.76 -13.40
C THR A 50 -0.16 6.21 -13.51
N PRO A 51 0.94 6.48 -14.23
CA PRO A 51 1.46 7.83 -14.46
C PRO A 51 0.40 8.82 -14.97
N LYS A 52 0.14 9.87 -14.20
CA LYS A 52 -0.81 10.95 -14.55
C LYS A 52 -0.22 12.31 -14.23
N GLU A 53 -0.60 13.36 -14.96
CA GLU A 53 -0.22 14.71 -14.56
C GLU A 53 -0.81 15.03 -13.18
N LYS A 54 -0.06 15.69 -12.29
CA LYS A 54 -0.54 16.04 -10.93
C LYS A 54 -1.93 16.71 -10.95
N LYS A 55 -2.18 17.59 -11.93
CA LYS A 55 -3.47 18.26 -12.11
C LYS A 55 -4.61 17.27 -12.45
N GLU A 56 -4.33 16.28 -13.29
CA GLU A 56 -5.30 15.24 -13.66
C GLU A 56 -5.60 14.31 -12.48
N ALA A 57 -4.56 13.93 -11.72
CA ALA A 57 -4.72 13.17 -10.48
C ALA A 57 -5.63 13.90 -9.49
N ILE A 58 -5.38 15.19 -9.24
CA ILE A 58 -6.22 16.01 -8.35
C ILE A 58 -7.68 16.06 -8.84
N MET A 59 -7.90 16.21 -10.15
CA MET A 59 -9.24 16.20 -10.72
C MET A 59 -9.93 14.84 -10.56
N ALA A 60 -9.22 13.73 -10.81
CA ALA A 60 -9.76 12.38 -10.65
C ALA A 60 -10.17 12.10 -9.19
N ILE A 61 -9.33 12.49 -8.23
CA ILE A 61 -9.59 12.37 -6.79
C ILE A 61 -10.77 13.24 -6.36
N SER A 62 -10.77 14.51 -6.79
CA SER A 62 -11.87 15.46 -6.51
C SER A 62 -13.21 14.92 -7.01
N TYR A 63 -13.23 14.38 -8.24
CA TYR A 63 -14.43 13.79 -8.83
C TYR A 63 -14.87 12.52 -8.10
N PHE A 64 -13.94 11.57 -7.88
CA PHE A 64 -14.26 10.27 -7.28
C PHE A 64 -14.80 10.40 -5.84
N PHE A 65 -14.18 11.24 -5.02
CA PHE A 65 -14.60 11.45 -3.62
C PHE A 65 -15.62 12.58 -3.44
N SER A 66 -16.03 13.27 -4.52
CA SER A 66 -16.92 14.44 -4.47
C SER A 66 -16.44 15.52 -3.49
N ILE A 67 -15.15 15.85 -3.54
CA ILE A 67 -14.49 16.87 -2.72
C ILE A 67 -13.92 18.00 -3.60
N SER A 68 -13.58 19.15 -3.00
CA SER A 68 -12.92 20.23 -3.74
C SER A 68 -11.51 19.84 -4.20
N LYS A 69 -11.01 20.49 -5.26
CA LYS A 69 -9.66 20.25 -5.78
C LYS A 69 -8.58 20.57 -4.74
N GLU A 70 -8.81 21.59 -3.93
CA GLU A 70 -7.91 22.00 -2.84
C GLU A 70 -7.86 20.93 -1.74
N LYS A 71 -8.99 20.28 -1.43
CA LYS A 71 -9.00 19.14 -0.51
C LYS A 71 -8.29 17.93 -1.11
N ALA A 72 -8.53 17.63 -2.39
CA ALA A 72 -7.87 16.55 -3.10
C ALA A 72 -6.34 16.74 -3.14
N GLU A 73 -5.87 17.96 -3.39
CA GLU A 73 -4.43 18.29 -3.34
C GLU A 73 -3.85 18.07 -1.94
N LYS A 74 -4.50 18.60 -0.90
CA LYS A 74 -4.08 18.39 0.50
C LYS A 74 -4.04 16.93 0.94
N LEU A 75 -4.84 16.05 0.31
CA LEU A 75 -4.84 14.62 0.62
C LEU A 75 -3.60 13.90 0.09
N ILE A 76 -3.12 14.25 -1.11
CA ILE A 76 -2.00 13.56 -1.75
C ILE A 76 -0.65 14.22 -1.47
N GLU A 77 -0.62 15.52 -1.23
CA GLU A 77 0.62 16.29 -1.03
C GLU A 77 1.55 15.70 0.05
N PRO A 78 1.06 15.20 1.21
CA PRO A 78 1.93 14.59 2.22
C PRO A 78 2.65 13.31 1.79
N PHE A 79 2.21 12.69 0.69
CA PHE A 79 2.69 11.41 0.19
C PHE A 79 3.57 11.54 -1.06
N ILE A 80 3.71 12.75 -1.62
CA ILE A 80 4.52 12.99 -2.82
C ILE A 80 5.98 13.20 -2.39
N ASN A 81 6.89 12.32 -2.84
CA ASN A 81 8.32 12.36 -2.56
C ASN A 81 8.62 12.57 -1.07
N ASN A 82 7.85 11.91 -0.20
CA ASN A 82 8.01 12.03 1.23
C ASN A 82 9.27 11.27 1.67
N ASP A 83 10.23 11.97 2.27
CA ASP A 83 11.49 11.44 2.77
C ASP A 83 11.34 10.60 4.05
N GLU A 84 10.26 10.80 4.78
CA GLU A 84 9.95 10.12 6.04
C GLU A 84 8.68 9.26 5.96
N HIS A 85 8.62 8.23 6.80
CA HIS A 85 7.38 7.48 7.05
C HIS A 85 6.27 8.41 7.52
N LYS A 86 5.06 8.24 6.98
CA LYS A 86 3.90 9.05 7.35
C LYS A 86 2.84 8.21 8.01
N SER A 87 2.00 8.87 8.80
CA SER A 87 0.76 8.29 9.30
C SER A 87 -0.39 9.25 9.02
N ALA A 88 -1.54 8.70 8.67
CA ALA A 88 -2.74 9.48 8.44
C ALA A 88 -3.93 8.81 9.12
N ILE A 89 -4.90 9.61 9.54
CA ILE A 89 -6.09 9.16 10.26
C ILE A 89 -7.32 9.45 9.40
N TYR A 90 -8.15 8.42 9.21
CA TYR A 90 -9.44 8.53 8.54
C TYR A 90 -10.48 7.79 9.38
N GLU A 91 -11.61 8.43 9.70
CA GLU A 91 -12.68 7.85 10.54
C GLU A 91 -12.17 7.24 11.87
N GLY A 92 -11.18 7.87 12.49
CA GLY A 92 -10.56 7.40 13.75
C GLY A 92 -9.57 6.25 13.58
N ILE A 93 -9.40 5.72 12.36
CA ILE A 93 -8.46 4.65 12.03
C ILE A 93 -7.14 5.24 11.55
N LYS A 94 -6.05 4.89 12.24
CA LYS A 94 -4.69 5.30 11.88
C LYS A 94 -4.06 4.31 10.90
N SER A 95 -3.63 4.80 9.75
CA SER A 95 -2.85 4.07 8.74
C SER A 95 -1.39 4.55 8.75
N PHE A 96 -0.46 3.63 8.49
CA PHE A 96 0.97 3.92 8.38
C PHE A 96 1.45 3.70 6.96
N PHE A 97 2.33 4.57 6.49
CA PHE A 97 2.83 4.58 5.14
C PHE A 97 4.35 4.71 5.11
N PRO A 98 5.02 4.05 4.15
CA PRO A 98 6.45 4.18 3.96
C PRO A 98 6.81 5.58 3.42
N LYS A 99 8.11 5.81 3.26
CA LYS A 99 8.60 6.92 2.43
C LYS A 99 8.20 6.71 0.97
N ASP A 100 8.19 7.78 0.18
CA ASP A 100 8.01 7.74 -1.27
C ASP A 100 6.79 6.95 -1.74
N VAL A 101 5.60 7.16 -1.13
CA VAL A 101 4.38 6.45 -1.52
C VAL A 101 3.93 6.86 -2.92
N ILE A 102 4.04 8.15 -3.22
CA ILE A 102 3.79 8.73 -4.53
C ILE A 102 5.10 9.35 -4.98
N VAL A 103 5.56 9.01 -6.19
CA VAL A 103 6.82 9.49 -6.75
C VAL A 103 6.60 10.16 -8.10
N GLN A 104 7.64 10.80 -8.62
CA GLN A 104 7.68 11.27 -9.99
C GLN A 104 7.71 10.09 -10.96
N ALA A 105 6.83 10.09 -11.95
CA ALA A 105 6.60 8.92 -12.79
C ALA A 105 7.78 8.60 -13.73
N GLU A 106 8.66 9.58 -13.99
CA GLU A 106 9.88 9.42 -14.78
C GLU A 106 10.82 8.35 -14.20
N GLU A 107 10.64 7.97 -12.93
CA GLU A 107 11.45 6.99 -12.22
C GLU A 107 10.88 5.55 -12.28
N ILE A 108 9.71 5.34 -12.90
CA ILE A 108 8.98 4.06 -12.89
C ILE A 108 8.81 3.50 -14.32
N TYR A 109 9.21 2.24 -14.51
CA TYR A 109 9.15 1.54 -15.80
C TYR A 109 8.02 0.51 -15.89
N ASP A 110 7.50 0.08 -14.74
CA ASP A 110 6.46 -0.94 -14.64
C ASP A 110 5.49 -0.54 -13.53
N TYR A 111 4.19 -0.61 -13.80
CA TYR A 111 3.14 -0.17 -12.89
C TYR A 111 2.02 -1.19 -12.84
N GLU A 112 1.52 -1.44 -11.64
CA GLU A 112 0.30 -2.22 -11.45
C GLU A 112 -0.89 -1.27 -11.50
N GLU A 113 -1.80 -1.51 -12.44
CA GLU A 113 -3.03 -0.72 -12.53
C GLU A 113 -4.04 -1.25 -11.51
N TYR A 114 -4.51 -0.35 -10.66
CA TYR A 114 -5.56 -0.64 -9.69
C TYR A 114 -6.82 0.16 -10.01
N GLU A 115 -7.98 -0.42 -9.76
CA GLU A 115 -9.26 0.27 -9.79
C GLU A 115 -9.75 0.56 -8.37
N PRO A 116 -10.29 1.76 -8.09
CA PRO A 116 -10.83 2.08 -6.76
C PRO A 116 -11.90 1.09 -6.28
N LYS A 117 -12.68 0.55 -7.22
CA LYS A 117 -13.75 -0.41 -6.93
C LYS A 117 -13.25 -1.71 -6.30
N GLN A 118 -12.00 -2.08 -6.53
CA GLN A 118 -11.38 -3.25 -5.90
C GLN A 118 -11.35 -3.07 -4.38
N PHE A 119 -11.20 -1.85 -3.88
CA PHE A 119 -11.05 -1.54 -2.47
C PHE A 119 -12.35 -1.09 -1.78
N ILE A 120 -13.51 -1.36 -2.39
CA ILE A 120 -14.81 -1.11 -1.75
C ILE A 120 -15.21 -2.36 -0.95
N PHE A 121 -15.21 -2.25 0.37
CA PHE A 121 -15.60 -3.33 1.28
C PHE A 121 -16.95 -3.03 1.94
N LYS A 122 -17.72 -4.09 2.26
CA LYS A 122 -19.01 -3.96 2.97
C LYS A 122 -18.84 -3.58 4.44
N ASN A 123 -17.79 -4.08 5.07
CA ASN A 123 -17.36 -3.75 6.43
C ASN A 123 -15.88 -3.36 6.34
N VAL A 124 -15.47 -2.32 7.05
CA VAL A 124 -14.06 -1.92 7.13
C VAL A 124 -13.51 -2.40 8.46
N ASP A 125 -12.59 -3.36 8.43
CA ASP A 125 -11.82 -3.77 9.60
C ASP A 125 -10.37 -3.36 9.36
N THR A 126 -9.74 -2.66 10.30
CA THR A 126 -8.32 -2.28 10.20
C THR A 126 -7.51 -2.74 11.38
N GLU A 127 -8.08 -3.58 12.25
CA GLU A 127 -7.36 -4.16 13.38
C GLU A 127 -6.38 -5.23 12.89
N PHE A 128 -5.19 -5.38 13.47
CA PHE A 128 -4.31 -6.50 13.10
C PHE A 128 -4.82 -7.83 13.69
N ARG A 129 -5.84 -8.48 13.09
CA ARG A 129 -6.35 -9.77 13.61
C ARG A 129 -5.58 -11.00 13.14
N ARG A 130 -4.87 -10.95 11.99
CA ARG A 130 -4.12 -12.12 11.47
C ARG A 130 -3.00 -12.59 12.39
N MET A 131 -2.34 -11.69 13.15
CA MET A 131 -1.31 -12.09 14.10
C MET A 131 -1.82 -13.01 15.23
N LYS A 132 -3.15 -13.13 15.43
CA LYS A 132 -3.74 -14.11 16.36
C LYS A 132 -4.08 -15.47 15.73
N LEU A 133 -4.26 -15.56 14.41
CA LEU A 133 -4.92 -16.72 13.78
C LEU A 133 -4.07 -17.44 12.71
N ALA A 134 -3.07 -16.78 12.11
CA ALA A 134 -2.26 -17.39 11.06
C ALA A 134 -0.82 -16.83 11.07
N PRO A 135 0.17 -17.63 10.62
CA PRO A 135 1.56 -17.20 10.65
C PRO A 135 1.88 -16.11 9.62
N TYR A 136 2.83 -15.25 9.98
CA TYR A 136 3.26 -14.10 9.17
C TYR A 136 3.96 -14.55 7.88
N SER A 137 4.76 -15.62 7.93
CA SER A 137 5.36 -16.23 6.74
C SER A 137 5.54 -17.73 6.93
N ILE A 138 5.56 -18.44 5.80
CA ILE A 138 5.88 -19.87 5.73
C ILE A 138 7.20 -19.99 4.98
N LEU A 139 8.18 -20.65 5.59
CA LEU A 139 9.43 -21.01 4.92
C LEU A 139 9.28 -22.42 4.36
N LEU A 140 9.43 -22.56 3.05
CA LEU A 140 9.50 -23.84 2.36
C LEU A 140 10.97 -24.21 2.16
N ILE A 141 11.42 -25.30 2.79
CA ILE A 141 12.75 -25.86 2.55
C ILE A 141 12.57 -27.13 1.73
N ILE A 142 13.02 -27.10 0.48
CA ILE A 142 13.07 -28.25 -0.41
C ILE A 142 14.49 -28.81 -0.35
N ASN A 143 14.64 -30.05 0.15
CA ASN A 143 15.91 -30.77 0.13
C ASN A 143 15.91 -31.78 -1.04
N ASN A 144 17.10 -32.02 -1.59
CA ASN A 144 17.33 -32.96 -2.71
C ASN A 144 17.02 -34.45 -2.41
N ASN A 145 16.49 -34.77 -1.22
CA ASN A 145 16.12 -36.12 -0.80
C ASN A 145 14.59 -36.29 -0.70
N ASP A 146 13.82 -35.66 -1.60
CA ASP A 146 12.35 -35.75 -1.70
C ASP A 146 11.57 -35.44 -0.41
N SER A 147 12.19 -34.73 0.54
CA SER A 147 11.56 -34.31 1.79
C SER A 147 11.31 -32.81 1.79
N VAL A 148 10.05 -32.44 1.94
CA VAL A 148 9.62 -31.05 2.11
C VAL A 148 9.42 -30.80 3.60
N LYS A 149 10.12 -29.81 4.15
CA LYS A 149 9.90 -29.33 5.52
C LYS A 149 9.18 -27.99 5.48
N PHE A 150 8.11 -27.89 6.26
CA PHE A 150 7.39 -26.65 6.50
C PHE A 150 7.85 -26.07 7.84
N GLU A 151 8.39 -24.85 7.82
CA GLU A 151 8.70 -24.13 9.05
C GLU A 151 7.86 -22.86 9.13
N VAL A 152 7.14 -22.74 10.25
CA VAL A 152 6.29 -21.59 10.54
C VAL A 152 7.16 -20.52 11.19
N VAL A 153 7.36 -19.41 10.50
CA VAL A 153 8.15 -18.30 11.03
C VAL A 153 7.21 -17.31 11.72
N GLN A 154 7.30 -17.24 13.05
CA GLN A 154 6.62 -16.21 13.82
C GLN A 154 7.54 -15.00 14.05
N PRO A 155 7.01 -13.76 14.00
CA PRO A 155 7.80 -12.59 14.34
C PRO A 155 8.20 -12.66 15.82
N ARG A 156 9.50 -12.54 16.10
CA ARG A 156 9.96 -12.31 17.48
C ARG A 156 9.51 -10.93 17.91
N LEU A 157 8.48 -10.88 18.75
CA LEU A 157 8.17 -9.67 19.51
C LEU A 157 9.30 -9.47 20.53
N SER A 158 10.22 -8.55 20.24
CA SER A 158 11.14 -8.03 21.24
C SER A 158 10.32 -7.35 22.34
N ARG A 159 10.46 -7.85 23.57
CA ARG A 159 9.90 -7.24 24.78
C ARG A 159 10.62 -5.95 25.13
#